data_AF-A0A355G525-F1
#
_entry.id   AF-A0A355G525-F1
#
_cell.length_a   1.000
_cell.length_b   1.000
_cell.length_c   1.000
_cell.angle_alpha   90.00
_cell.angle_beta   90.00
_cell.angle_gamma   90.00
#
_symmetry.space_group_name_H-M   'P 1'
#
loop_
_entity.id
_entity.type
_entity.pdbx_description
1 polymer ?
#
loop_
_entity_poly.entity_id
_entity_poly.type
_entity_poly.pdbx_seq_one_letter_code
_entity_poly.pdbx_strand_id
1 'polypeptide(L)'
;MNCQQLILSAMGVISGAVPLFGYPPPGFGPTDTTATNQVKLVIKGNYRYIYANGIPDHLAGQFPNRNNPNAIRPQHYEYRVPVEPKVARNSTPCQHSI
;
A
#
# COMPACT_ATOMS: atom_id res chain seq x y z
N MET A 1 -34.34 -16.67 28.21
CA MET A 1 -35.78 -17.00 28.07
C MET A 1 -36.45 -15.80 27.42
N ASN A 2 -37.04 -15.81 26.22
CA ASN A 2 -37.21 -16.76 25.10
C ASN A 2 -37.08 -15.91 23.82
N CYS A 3 -36.39 -16.25 22.73
CA CYS A 3 -36.53 -17.38 21.79
C CYS A 3 -37.83 -17.36 20.95
N GLN A 4 -37.68 -17.32 19.62
CA GLN A 4 -38.71 -17.30 18.55
C GLN A 4 -39.55 -16.00 18.46
N GLN A 5 -40.07 -15.52 17.32
CA GLN A 5 -39.95 -15.87 15.88
C GLN A 5 -39.43 -14.59 15.12
N LEU A 6 -39.44 -14.38 13.78
CA LEU A 6 -39.85 -15.11 12.56
C LEU A 6 -38.97 -14.61 11.38
N ILE A 7 -39.06 -15.22 10.18
CA ILE A 7 -38.50 -14.70 8.92
C ILE A 7 -39.62 -14.07 8.08
N LEU A 8 -39.43 -12.85 7.54
CA LEU A 8 -40.11 -12.45 6.31
C LEU A 8 -39.30 -11.43 5.51
N SER A 9 -39.10 -11.73 4.22
CA SER A 9 -38.41 -10.90 3.25
C SER A 9 -39.34 -9.84 2.66
N ALA A 10 -38.81 -8.62 2.45
CA ALA A 10 -39.44 -7.60 1.63
C ALA A 10 -38.43 -7.10 0.59
N MET A 11 -38.64 -7.43 -0.68
CA MET A 11 -37.87 -6.86 -1.79
C MET A 11 -38.38 -5.44 -2.06
N GLY A 12 -37.60 -4.44 -1.67
CA GLY A 12 -37.80 -3.04 -2.04
C GLY A 12 -36.85 -2.64 -3.16
N VAL A 13 -37.28 -2.76 -4.41
CA VAL A 13 -36.50 -2.32 -5.58
C VAL A 13 -36.89 -0.88 -5.92
N ILE A 14 -35.96 0.06 -5.80
CA ILE A 14 -36.11 1.40 -6.39
C ILE A 14 -34.89 1.67 -7.27
N SER A 15 -35.12 1.70 -8.58
CA SER A 15 -34.12 2.03 -9.58
C SER A 15 -33.87 3.54 -9.63
N GLY A 16 -32.60 3.95 -9.64
CA GLY A 16 -32.17 5.34 -9.79
C GLY A 16 -30.74 5.40 -10.30
N ALA A 17 -30.59 5.46 -11.63
CA ALA A 17 -29.35 5.21 -12.35
C ALA A 17 -28.12 6.00 -11.86
N VAL A 18 -27.06 5.28 -11.45
CA VAL A 18 -25.68 5.80 -11.53
C VAL A 18 -25.24 5.68 -12.99
N PRO A 19 -24.68 6.72 -13.63
CA PRO A 19 -24.37 6.69 -15.05
C PRO A 19 -23.35 5.60 -15.41
N LEU A 20 -23.72 4.82 -16.44
CA LEU A 20 -22.99 3.68 -16.99
C LEU A 20 -21.71 4.13 -17.73
N PHE A 21 -20.66 4.50 -16.98
CA PHE A 21 -19.32 4.70 -17.56
C PHE A 21 -18.25 3.94 -16.76
N GLY A 22 -18.20 2.62 -16.98
CA GLY A 22 -16.94 1.86 -16.84
C GLY A 22 -16.54 1.31 -15.47
N TYR A 23 -17.47 1.06 -14.54
CA TYR A 23 -17.11 0.25 -13.35
C TYR A 23 -16.76 -1.19 -13.80
N PRO A 24 -15.62 -1.77 -13.39
CA PRO A 24 -15.11 -2.98 -14.00
C PRO A 24 -15.90 -4.24 -13.59
N PRO A 25 -15.88 -5.32 -14.40
CA PRO A 25 -16.73 -6.50 -14.18
C PRO A 25 -16.47 -7.22 -12.84
N PRO A 26 -17.43 -8.04 -12.35
CA PRO A 26 -17.18 -8.94 -11.23
C PRO A 26 -15.93 -9.79 -11.47
N GLY A 27 -14.98 -9.76 -10.53
CA GLY A 27 -13.64 -10.37 -10.68
C GLY A 27 -12.52 -9.43 -11.17
N PHE A 28 -12.80 -8.14 -11.40
CA PHE A 28 -11.81 -7.13 -11.80
C PHE A 28 -11.53 -6.07 -10.72
N GLY A 29 -12.00 -6.28 -9.49
CA GLY A 29 -11.61 -5.47 -8.33
C GLY A 29 -10.20 -5.84 -7.82
N PRO A 30 -9.52 -4.93 -7.08
CA PRO A 30 -8.22 -5.22 -6.50
C PRO A 30 -8.33 -6.34 -5.45
N THR A 31 -7.69 -7.48 -5.71
CA THR A 31 -7.49 -8.55 -4.71
C THR A 31 -6.32 -8.18 -3.82
N ASP A 32 -6.57 -7.27 -2.88
CA ASP A 32 -5.50 -6.64 -2.11
C ASP A 32 -5.04 -7.52 -0.93
N THR A 33 -3.90 -8.17 -1.10
CA THR A 33 -3.18 -8.88 -0.02
C THR A 33 -2.07 -7.95 0.51
N THR A 34 -2.43 -6.71 0.83
CA THR A 34 -1.48 -5.66 1.21
C THR A 34 -0.99 -5.87 2.64
N ALA A 35 0.27 -6.26 2.76
CA ALA A 35 1.02 -5.97 3.98
C ALA A 35 1.03 -4.45 4.19
N THR A 36 0.90 -3.96 5.41
CA THR A 36 0.86 -2.51 5.69
C THR A 36 2.26 -1.88 5.57
N ASN A 37 2.37 -0.60 5.18
CA ASN A 37 3.63 0.16 5.31
C ASN A 37 4.13 0.11 6.76
N GLN A 38 5.42 -0.15 6.94
CA GLN A 38 6.07 -0.14 8.26
C GLN A 38 7.44 0.53 8.17
N VAL A 39 7.64 1.54 9.01
CA VAL A 39 8.93 2.19 9.23
C VAL A 39 9.19 2.31 10.74
N LYS A 40 10.40 1.97 11.18
CA LYS A 40 10.86 2.13 12.56
C LYS A 40 12.17 2.89 12.58
N LEU A 41 12.23 3.97 13.34
CA LEU A 41 13.43 4.78 13.53
C LEU A 41 13.97 4.56 14.95
N VAL A 42 15.28 4.35 15.07
CA VAL A 42 15.97 4.20 16.37
C VAL A 42 17.26 5.02 16.34
N ILE A 43 17.47 5.88 17.34
CA ILE A 43 18.73 6.58 17.53
C ILE A 43 19.63 5.75 18.45
N LYS A 44 20.87 5.50 18.04
CA LYS A 44 21.92 4.80 18.81
C LYS A 44 23.20 5.64 18.73
N GLY A 45 23.49 6.39 19.79
CA GLY A 45 24.56 7.39 19.78
C GLY A 45 24.38 8.39 18.64
N ASN A 46 25.44 8.65 17.89
CA ASN A 46 25.47 9.67 16.82
C ASN A 46 24.77 9.24 15.52
N TYR A 47 24.06 8.10 15.51
CA TYR A 47 23.43 7.53 14.31
C TYR A 47 21.94 7.23 14.50
N ARG A 48 21.18 7.50 13.45
CA ARG A 48 19.78 7.12 13.27
C ARG A 48 19.72 5.91 12.35
N TYR A 49 19.14 4.83 12.86
CA TYR A 49 18.84 3.60 12.15
C TYR A 49 17.40 3.65 11.68
N ILE A 50 17.17 3.38 10.39
CA ILE A 50 15.84 3.38 9.75
C ILE A 50 15.61 1.97 9.24
N TYR A 51 14.68 1.26 9.85
CA TYR A 51 14.18 -0.03 9.40
C TYR A 51 12.90 0.21 8.60
N ALA A 52 12.80 -0.30 7.38
CA ALA A 52 11.62 -0.13 6.53
C ALA A 52 11.28 -1.42 5.79
N ASN A 53 9.98 -1.62 5.51
CA ASN A 53 9.49 -2.83 4.83
C ASN A 53 9.25 -2.67 3.32
N GLY A 54 9.52 -1.49 2.74
CA GLY A 54 9.44 -1.25 1.29
C GLY A 54 8.03 -1.15 0.69
N ILE A 55 6.99 -1.23 1.52
CA ILE A 55 5.59 -1.21 1.09
C ILE A 55 5.09 0.24 0.96
N PRO A 56 4.27 0.59 -0.05
CA PRO A 56 3.64 1.91 -0.14
C PRO A 56 2.57 2.11 0.95
N ASP A 57 2.39 3.36 1.37
CA ASP A 57 1.32 3.82 2.27
C ASP A 57 -0.05 4.02 1.57
N HIS A 58 -0.12 3.66 0.29
CA HIS A 58 -1.28 3.79 -0.59
C HIS A 58 -1.45 2.54 -1.45
N LEU A 59 -2.65 2.37 -2.02
CA LEU A 59 -2.93 1.26 -2.94
C LEU A 59 -2.06 1.37 -4.20
N ALA A 60 -1.48 0.24 -4.62
CA ALA A 60 -0.74 0.18 -5.87
C ALA A 60 -1.65 0.46 -7.08
N GLY A 61 -1.13 1.24 -8.05
CA GLY A 61 -1.82 1.52 -9.29
C GLY A 61 -2.12 0.26 -10.11
N GLN A 62 -3.14 0.29 -10.97
CA GLN A 62 -3.55 -0.88 -11.77
C GLN A 62 -2.60 -1.19 -12.94
N PHE A 63 -1.81 -0.19 -13.37
CA PHE A 63 -0.94 -0.29 -14.54
C PHE A 63 0.53 0.00 -14.19
N PRO A 64 1.51 -0.80 -14.67
CA PRO A 64 1.39 -2.12 -15.29
C PRO A 64 1.55 -3.24 -14.24
N ASN A 65 0.46 -3.80 -13.69
CA ASN A 65 0.53 -4.86 -12.67
C ASN A 65 -0.07 -6.22 -13.11
N ARG A 66 -1.09 -6.23 -13.99
CA ARG A 66 -1.61 -7.47 -14.56
C ARG A 66 -0.53 -8.14 -15.42
N ASN A 67 -0.08 -9.33 -15.02
CA ASN A 67 1.04 -10.11 -15.59
C ASN A 67 2.46 -9.75 -15.11
N ASN A 68 2.63 -8.94 -14.05
CA ASN A 68 3.93 -8.88 -13.38
C ASN A 68 4.14 -10.19 -12.59
N PRO A 69 5.18 -11.01 -12.87
CA PRO A 69 5.44 -12.24 -12.10
C PRO A 69 5.88 -11.96 -10.66
N ASN A 70 6.29 -10.72 -10.35
CA ASN A 70 6.68 -10.30 -9.03
C ASN A 70 5.47 -9.71 -8.28
N ALA A 71 5.02 -10.38 -7.24
CA ALA A 71 4.06 -9.80 -6.30
C ALA A 71 4.71 -8.69 -5.46
N ILE A 72 3.95 -7.64 -5.14
CA ILE A 72 4.36 -6.65 -4.14
C ILE A 72 4.36 -7.33 -2.77
N ARG A 73 5.52 -7.35 -2.10
CA ARG A 73 5.73 -8.03 -0.81
C ARG A 73 6.72 -7.22 0.04
N PRO A 74 6.65 -7.31 1.39
CA PRO A 74 7.63 -6.67 2.25
C PRO A 74 9.08 -7.08 1.93
N GLN A 75 9.98 -6.10 1.90
CA GLN A 75 11.43 -6.27 1.76
C GLN A 75 12.13 -5.69 2.99
N HIS A 76 13.19 -6.34 3.48
CA HIS A 76 13.91 -5.84 4.66
C HIS A 76 14.96 -4.79 4.25
N TYR A 77 14.70 -3.52 4.57
CA TYR A 77 15.69 -2.45 4.44
C TYR A 77 16.15 -1.94 5.81
N GLU A 78 17.47 -1.76 5.95
CA GLU A 78 18.10 -1.07 7.07
C GLU A 78 19.04 0.01 6.53
N TYR A 79 18.80 1.26 6.94
CA TYR A 79 19.66 2.40 6.63
C TYR A 79 20.25 2.99 7.90
N ARG A 80 21.50 3.47 7.82
CA ARG A 80 22.20 4.14 8.91
C ARG A 80 22.65 5.53 8.44
N VAL A 81 22.11 6.57 9.05
CA VAL A 81 22.45 7.98 8.77
C VAL A 81 22.94 8.67 10.04
N PRO A 82 23.84 9.67 9.96
CA PRO A 82 24.20 10.47 11.12
C PRO A 82 22.96 11.20 11.68
N VAL A 83 22.92 11.41 13.00
CA VAL A 83 21.88 12.24 13.64
C VAL A 83 22.01 13.69 13.19
N GLU A 84 23.25 14.16 13.07
CA GLU A 84 23.67 15.47 12.58
C GLU A 84 24.38 15.32 11.22
N PRO A 85 23.65 15.38 10.09
CA PRO A 85 24.27 15.34 8.76
C PRO A 85 25.06 16.62 8.49
N LYS A 86 26.22 16.47 7.82
CA LYS A 86 27.01 17.60 7.31
C LYS A 86 26.79 17.73 5.81
N VAL A 87 26.63 18.97 5.33
CA VAL A 87 26.50 19.27 3.90
C VAL A 87 27.75 18.80 3.17
N ALA A 88 27.56 18.02 2.09
CA ALA A 88 28.66 17.56 1.25
C ALA A 88 29.26 18.72 0.45
N ARG A 89 30.59 18.71 0.25
CA ARG A 89 31.30 19.77 -0.49
C ARG A 89 30.92 19.83 -1.97
N ASN A 90 30.57 18.67 -2.53
CA ASN A 90 30.13 18.49 -3.91
C ASN A 90 28.77 17.76 -3.88
N SER A 91 27.88 18.10 -4.80
CA SER A 91 26.66 17.32 -5.04
C SER A 91 26.99 15.92 -5.55
N THR A 92 26.27 14.91 -5.10
CA THR A 92 26.33 13.57 -5.71
C THR A 92 25.74 13.66 -7.14
N PRO A 93 26.48 13.31 -8.20
CA PRO A 93 25.93 13.32 -9.56
C PRO A 93 24.80 12.30 -9.69
N CYS A 94 23.75 12.65 -10.43
CA CYS A 94 22.76 11.67 -10.87
C CYS A 94 23.41 10.74 -11.91
N GLN A 95 23.77 9.53 -11.49
CA GLN A 95 24.23 8.48 -12.39
C GLN A 95 23.01 7.85 -13.06
N HIS A 96 22.88 8.00 -14.38
CA HIS A 96 21.96 7.17 -15.15
C HIS A 96 22.66 5.83 -15.42
N SER A 97 22.11 4.73 -14.91
CA SER A 97 22.49 3.40 -15.39
C SER A 97 22.01 3.27 -16.83
N ILE A 98 22.98 3.26 -17.75
CA ILE A 98 22.80 2.99 -19.18
C ILE A 98 22.66 1.48 -19.41
#